data_AF-A0A379PIU1-F1
#
_entry.id   AF-A0A379PIU1-F1
#
_cell.length_a   1.000
_cell.length_b   1.000
_cell.length_c   1.000
_cell.angle_alpha   90.00
_cell.angle_beta   90.00
_cell.angle_gamma   90.00
#
_symmetry.space_group_name_H-M   'P 1'
#
loop_
_entity.id
_entity.type
_entity.pdbx_description
1 polymer ?
#
loop_
_entity_poly.entity_id
_entity_poly.type
_entity_poly.pdbx_seq_one_letter_code
_entity_poly.pdbx_strand_id
1 'polypeptide(L)' 'MANRNAQFLSVIDDKAKALILESIAAHYAITPQEAYTEVTDAEAEHLLDYMVEPQRSAASVLMQRHGMA' A
#
# COMPACT_ATOMS: atom_id res chain seq x y z
N MET A 1 7.03 -14.75 6.78
CA MET A 1 7.20 -14.59 5.31
C MET A 1 7.58 -13.14 5.04
N ALA A 2 8.30 -12.83 3.96
CA ALA A 2 8.57 -11.43 3.64
C ALA A 2 7.25 -10.74 3.28
N ASN A 3 6.88 -9.69 4.01
CA ASN A 3 5.69 -8.90 3.68
C ASN A 3 5.93 -8.24 2.31
N ARG A 4 5.16 -8.68 1.30
CA ARG A 4 5.24 -8.17 -0.07
C ARG A 4 4.85 -6.69 -0.18
N ASN A 5 3.94 -6.23 0.67
CA ASN A 5 3.55 -4.83 0.75
C ASN A 5 4.75 -3.99 1.22
N ALA A 6 5.48 -4.42 2.25
CA ALA A 6 6.68 -3.72 2.73
C ALA A 6 7.77 -3.63 1.65
N GLN A 7 7.97 -4.72 0.89
CA GLN A 7 8.87 -4.73 -0.26
C GLN A 7 8.41 -3.73 -1.33
N PHE A 8 7.13 -3.76 -1.72
CA PHE A 8 6.57 -2.85 -2.70
C PHE A 8 6.68 -1.38 -2.28
N LEU A 9 6.30 -1.06 -1.04
CA LEU A 9 6.41 0.29 -0.49
C LEU A 9 7.86 0.78 -0.35
N SER A 10 8.86 -0.11 -0.41
CA SER A 10 10.29 0.25 -0.39
C SER A 10 10.89 0.56 -1.77
N VAL A 11 10.24 0.11 -2.86
CA VAL A 11 10.78 0.27 -4.23
C VAL A 11 10.09 1.36 -5.04
N ILE A 12 8.93 1.85 -4.60
CA ILE A 12 8.22 2.96 -5.22
C ILE A 12 8.73 4.31 -4.69
N ASP A 13 8.42 5.39 -5.40
CA ASP A 13 8.78 6.73 -4.95
C ASP A 13 7.98 7.18 -3.71
N ASP A 14 8.59 8.07 -2.91
CA ASP A 14 8.02 8.54 -1.64
C ASP A 14 6.65 9.22 -1.81
N LYS A 15 6.41 9.86 -2.96
CA LYS A 15 5.14 10.53 -3.24
C LYS A 15 4.04 9.49 -3.51
N ALA A 16 4.32 8.46 -4.31
CA ALA A 16 3.40 7.35 -4.54
C ALA A 16 3.10 6.60 -3.24
N LYS A 17 4.13 6.33 -2.42
CA LYS A 17 3.96 5.74 -1.09
C LYS A 17 3.05 6.58 -0.20
N ALA A 18 3.29 7.89 -0.11
CA ALA A 18 2.46 8.79 0.68
C ALA A 18 1.00 8.76 0.22
N LEU A 19 0.75 8.85 -1.10
CA LEU A 19 -0.62 8.82 -1.65
C LEU A 19 -1.36 7.50 -1.35
N ILE A 20 -0.65 6.36 -1.40
CA ILE A 20 -1.23 5.07 -1.03
C ILE A 20 -1.61 5.06 0.45
N LEU A 21 -0.68 5.43 1.33
CA LEU A 21 -0.91 5.41 2.77
C LEU A 21 -1.98 6.40 3.21
N GLU A 22 -2.02 7.60 2.61
CA GLU A 22 -3.07 8.61 2.83
C GLU A 22 -4.44 8.10 2.39
N SER A 23 -4.52 7.40 1.25
CA SER A 23 -5.78 6.83 0.76
C SER A 23 -6.32 5.75 1.68
N ILE A 24 -5.45 4.86 2.19
CA ILE A 24 -5.82 3.81 3.14
C ILE A 24 -6.23 4.43 4.49
N ALA A 25 -5.41 5.37 4.98
CA ALA A 25 -5.68 6.12 6.21
C ALA A 25 -7.06 6.81 6.17
N ALA A 26 -7.38 7.48 5.06
CA ALA A 26 -8.69 8.10 4.86
C ALA A 26 -9.83 7.08 4.82
N HIS A 27 -9.64 5.90 4.21
CA HIS A 27 -10.66 4.87 4.12
C HIS A 27 -11.03 4.27 5.49
N TYR A 28 -10.02 4.01 6.33
CA TYR A 28 -10.19 3.40 7.65
C TYR A 28 -10.27 4.40 8.81
N ALA A 29 -10.23 5.70 8.52
CA ALA A 29 -10.20 6.78 9.52
C ALA A 29 -9.06 6.65 10.54
N ILE A 30 -7.88 6.26 10.06
CA ILE A 30 -6.63 6.15 10.83
C ILE A 30 -5.59 7.13 10.28
N THR A 31 -4.41 7.18 10.90
CA THR A 31 -3.27 7.97 10.41
C THR A 31 -2.45 7.22 9.35
N PRO A 32 -1.69 7.91 8.47
CA PRO A 32 -0.78 7.25 7.53
C PRO A 32 0.28 6.37 8.20
N GLN A 33 0.68 6.71 9.43
CA GLN A 33 1.64 5.92 10.22
C GLN A 33 1.01 4.60 10.69
N GLU A 34 -0.24 4.64 11.16
CA GLU A 34 -1.00 3.43 11.51
C GLU A 34 -1.24 2.58 10.25
N ALA A 35 -1.67 3.19 9.14
CA ALA A 35 -1.84 2.49 7.88
C ALA A 35 -0.55 1.78 7.42
N TYR A 36 0.61 2.43 7.55
CA TYR A 36 1.90 1.81 7.25
C TYR A 36 2.17 0.60 8.16
N THR A 37 1.90 0.73 9.45
CA THR A 37 2.10 -0.35 10.43
C THR A 37 1.22 -1.55 10.10
N GLU A 38 -0.07 -1.31 9.83
CA GLU A 38 -1.03 -2.36 9.47
C GLU A 38 -0.64 -3.10 8.19
N VAL A 39 -0.35 -2.38 7.10
CA VAL A 39 -0.08 -3.02 5.81
C VAL A 39 1.30 -3.68 5.74
N THR A 40 2.20 -3.36 6.67
CA THR A 40 3.54 -3.97 6.77
C THR A 40 3.64 -5.05 7.84
N ASP A 41 2.55 -5.36 8.54
CA ASP A 41 2.49 -6.44 9.52
C ASP A 41 2.75 -7.81 8.87
N ALA A 42 3.27 -8.78 9.63
CA ALA A 42 3.59 -10.10 9.11
C ALA A 42 2.36 -10.84 8.55
N GLU A 43 1.18 -10.57 9.10
CA GLU A 43 -0.10 -11.19 8.74
C GLU A 43 -1.00 -10.26 7.90
N ALA A 44 -0.44 -9.17 7.35
CA ALA A 44 -1.19 -8.25 6.52
C ALA A 44 -1.72 -8.95 5.25
N GLU A 45 -2.97 -8.63 4.89
CA GLU A 45 -3.57 -9.01 3.61
C GLU A 45 -2.82 -8.34 2.44
N HIS A 46 -3.23 -8.65 1.20
CA HIS A 46 -2.64 -7.98 0.05
C HIS A 46 -2.96 -6.47 0.07
N LEU A 47 -1.98 -5.61 -0.26
CA LEU A 47 -2.15 -4.15 -0.15
C LEU A 47 -3.41 -3.61 -0.83
N LEU A 48 -3.79 -4.18 -1.98
CA LEU A 48 -4.95 -3.73 -2.75
C LEU A 48 -6.29 -3.99 -2.03
N ASP A 49 -6.34 -4.89 -1.06
CA ASP A 49 -7.54 -5.17 -0.27
C ASP A 49 -7.84 -4.07 0.74
N TYR A 50 -6.83 -3.27 1.10
CA TYR A 50 -6.97 -2.08 1.94
C TYR A 50 -7.33 -0.81 1.15
N MET A 51 -7.26 -0.86 -0.18
CA MET A 51 -7.36 0.33 -1.02
C MET A 51 -8.73 0.46 -1.68
N VAL A 52 -9.15 1.71 -1.87
CA VAL A 52 -10.36 2.07 -2.61
C VAL A 52 -10.03 2.71 -3.95
N GLU A 53 -10.98 2.71 -4.87
CA GLU A 53 -10.82 3.38 -6.16
C GLU A 53 -10.83 4.92 -5.99
N PRO A 54 -10.08 5.66 -6.85
CA PRO A 54 -9.26 5.19 -7.97
C PRO A 54 -7.83 4.73 -7.61
N GLN A 55 -7.39 4.95 -6.36
CA GLN A 55 -6.01 4.69 -5.94
C GLN A 55 -5.65 3.20 -6.01
N ARG A 56 -6.61 2.30 -5.77
CA ARG A 56 -6.42 0.85 -5.91
C ARG A 56 -5.97 0.46 -7.31
N SER A 57 -6.68 0.92 -8.35
CA SER A 57 -6.29 0.65 -9.74
C SER A 57 -4.91 1.23 -10.08
N ALA A 58 -4.61 2.44 -9.61
CA ALA A 58 -3.30 3.06 -9.83
C ALA A 58 -2.16 2.26 -9.16
N ALA A 59 -2.36 1.78 -7.92
CA ALA A 59 -1.39 0.95 -7.22
C ALA A 59 -1.17 -0.40 -7.91
N SER A 60 -2.23 -1.03 -8.44
CA SER A 60 -2.10 -2.28 -9.21
C SER A 60 -1.20 -2.10 -10.44
N VAL A 61 -1.34 -1.00 -11.17
CA VAL A 61 -0.48 -0.69 -12.32
C VAL A 61 0.98 -0.46 -11.88
N LEU A 62 1.20 0.21 -10.75
CA LEU A 62 2.55 0.38 -10.19
C LEU A 62 3.16 -0.97 -9.80
N MET A 63 2.42 -1.84 -9.13
CA MET A 63 2.88 -3.19 -8.77
C MET A 63 3.31 -3.99 -10.02
N GLN A 64 2.50 -3.96 -11.08
CA GLN A 64 2.83 -4.62 -12.35
C GLN A 64 4.12 -4.06 -12.96
N ARG A 65 4.31 -2.73 -12.95
CA ARG A 65 5.53 -2.07 -13.44
C ARG A 65 6.79 -2.52 -12.69
N HIS A 66 6.66 -2.85 -11.41
CA HIS A 66 7.76 -3.34 -10.57
C HIS A 66 7.88 -4.88 -10.54
N GLY A 67 7.03 -5.61 -11.28
CA GLY A 67 7.02 -7.08 -11.29
C GLY A 67 6.53 -7.71 -9.98
N MET A 68 5.65 -7.01 -9.26
CA MET A 68 5.15 -7.37 -7.92
C MET A 68 3.62 -7.56 -7.88
N ALA A 69 3.01 -7.88 -9.02
CA ALA A 69 1.59 -8.19 -9.12
C ALA A 69 1.23 -9.57 -8.57
#